data_AF-A0AAE1DCM9-F1
#
_entry.id   AF-A0AAE1DCM9-F1
#
_cell.length_a   1.000
_cell.length_b   1.000
_cell.length_c   1.000
_cell.angle_alpha   90.00
_cell.angle_beta   90.00
_cell.angle_gamma   90.00
#
_symmetry.space_group_name_H-M   'P 1'
#
loop_
_entity.id
_entity.type
_entity.pdbx_description
1 polymer ?
#
loop_
_entity_poly.entity_id
_entity_poly.type
_entity_poly.pdbx_seq_one_letter_code
_entity_poly.pdbx_strand_id
1 'polypeptide(L)' 'MRQAIPPGERFTLTLRYLPSGNRFRDLQYLYRSPPCTISTIVLETCEAIHSKLKLLYLQQQSPDAISKYPVNPPKT' A
#
# COMPACT_ATOMS: atom_id res chain seq x y z
N MET A 1 11.51 -26.70 -6.91
CA MET A 1 11.47 -25.29 -6.45
C MET A 1 10.22 -24.65 -7.03
N ARG A 2 9.38 -23.96 -6.25
CA ARG A 2 8.20 -23.26 -6.80
C ARG A 2 8.67 -22.00 -7.56
N GLN A 3 8.03 -21.70 -8.69
CA GLN A 3 8.30 -20.46 -9.41
C GLN A 3 7.85 -19.27 -8.57
N ALA A 4 8.68 -18.22 -8.54
CA ALA A 4 8.33 -16.97 -7.89
C ALA A 4 7.19 -16.29 -8.64
N ILE A 5 6.28 -15.65 -7.91
CA ILE A 5 5.20 -14.87 -8.51
C ILE A 5 5.83 -13.65 -9.20
N PRO A 6 5.53 -13.42 -10.49
CA PRO A 6 6.16 -12.34 -11.25
C PRO A 6 5.80 -10.97 -10.64
N PRO A 7 6.69 -9.97 -10.72
CA PRO A 7 6.51 -8.68 -10.07
C PRO A 7 5.24 -7.94 -10.54
N GLY A 8 4.83 -8.11 -11.81
CA GLY A 8 3.60 -7.52 -12.33
C GLY A 8 2.33 -8.11 -11.69
N GLU A 9 2.32 -9.40 -11.37
CA GLU A 9 1.20 -10.05 -10.69
C GLU A 9 1.13 -9.63 -9.23
N ARG A 10 2.28 -9.52 -8.55
CA ARG A 10 2.39 -8.98 -7.19
C ARG A 10 1.82 -7.56 -7.09
N PHE A 11 2.14 -6.72 -8.07
CA PHE A 11 1.63 -5.36 -8.17
C PHE A 11 0.11 -5.31 -8.42
N THR A 12 -0.37 -6.11 -9.37
CA THR A 12 -1.81 -6.20 -9.69
C THR A 12 -2.64 -6.69 -8.50
N LEU A 13 -2.13 -7.68 -7.78
CA LEU A 13 -2.73 -8.18 -6.54
C LEU A 13 -2.87 -7.07 -5.49
N THR A 14 -1.81 -6.30 -5.29
CA THR A 14 -1.79 -5.20 -4.33
C THR A 14 -2.76 -4.09 -4.72
N LEU A 15 -2.76 -3.68 -5.99
CA LEU A 15 -3.72 -2.69 -6.51
C LEU A 15 -5.17 -3.16 -6.43
N ARG A 16 -5.44 -4.46 -6.48
CA ARG A 16 -6.79 -4.99 -6.24
C ARG A 16 -7.15 -4.95 -4.75
N TYR A 17 -6.20 -5.27 -3.87
CA TYR A 17 -6.42 -5.29 -2.42
C TYR A 17 -6.71 -3.88 -1.87
N LEU A 18 -5.91 -2.88 -2.23
CA LEU A 18 -5.99 -1.52 -1.68
C LEU A 18 -7.37 -0.84 -1.76
N PRO A 19 -8.05 -0.79 -2.93
CA PRO A 19 -9.35 -0.14 -3.05
C PRO A 19 -10.51 -1.04 -2.59
N SER A 20 -10.33 -2.36 -2.56
CA SER A 20 -11.44 -3.29 -2.34
C SER A 20 -11.78 -3.48 -0.85
N GLY A 21 -10.84 -3.22 0.07
CA GLY A 21 -11.05 -3.45 1.51
C GLY A 21 -11.29 -4.93 1.89
N ASN A 22 -11.04 -5.85 0.95
CA ASN A 22 -11.27 -7.30 1.13
C ASN A 22 -10.23 -7.92 2.06
N ARG A 23 -10.53 -9.09 2.63
CA ARG A 23 -9.55 -9.83 3.43
C ARG A 23 -8.61 -10.60 2.51
N PHE A 24 -7.39 -10.92 2.98
CA PHE A 24 -6.47 -11.78 2.22
C PHE A 24 -7.04 -13.18 1.91
N ARG A 25 -7.99 -13.65 2.72
CA ARG A 25 -8.71 -14.90 2.49
C ARG A 25 -9.58 -14.85 1.23
N ASP A 26 -10.07 -13.69 0.83
CA ASP A 26 -10.89 -13.54 -0.38
C ASP A 26 -9.98 -13.55 -1.63
N LEU A 27 -8.79 -12.95 -1.51
CA LEU A 27 -7.77 -12.93 -2.55
C LEU A 27 -7.13 -14.31 -2.79
N GLN A 28 -7.15 -15.20 -1.80
CA GLN A 28 -6.56 -16.54 -1.90
C GLN A 28 -7.18 -17.34 -3.06
N TYR A 29 -8.48 -17.19 -3.29
CA TYR A 29 -9.22 -17.92 -4.33
C TYR A 29 -8.97 -17.33 -5.71
N LEU A 30 -8.76 -16.01 -5.79
CA LEU A 30 -8.49 -15.31 -7.04
C LEU A 30 -7.07 -15.57 -7.55
N TYR A 31 -6.08 -15.50 -6.65
CA TYR A 31 -4.65 -15.59 -7.00
C TYR A 31 -4.02 -16.95 -6.69
N ARG A 32 -4.84 -17.95 -6.27
CA ARG A 32 -4.41 -19.31 -5.90
C ARG A 32 -3.20 -19.33 -4.95
N SER A 33 -3.11 -18.32 -4.09
CA SER A 33 -1.98 -18.08 -3.20
C SER A 33 -2.45 -18.07 -1.75
N PRO A 34 -1.73 -18.70 -0.81
CA PRO A 34 -2.16 -18.70 0.58
C PRO A 34 -2.13 -17.27 1.15
N PRO A 35 -3.03 -16.95 2.09
CA PRO A 35 -3.19 -15.59 2.61
C PRO A 35 -1.91 -15.06 3.26
N CYS A 36 -1.06 -15.93 3.82
CA CYS A 36 0.24 -15.57 4.38
C CYS A 36 1.16 -14.96 3.30
N THR A 37 1.25 -15.61 2.14
CA THR A 37 2.04 -15.13 1.01
C THR A 37 1.47 -13.84 0.44
N ILE A 38 0.15 -13.73 0.35
CA ILE A 38 -0.54 -12.51 -0.11
C ILE A 38 -0.20 -11.33 0.82
N SER A 39 -0.24 -11.55 2.13
CA SER A 39 0.13 -10.53 3.13
C SER A 39 1.57 -10.03 2.92
N THR A 40 2.52 -10.95 2.76
CA THR A 40 3.92 -10.60 2.47
C THR A 40 4.06 -9.83 1.15
N ILE A 41 3.35 -10.26 0.10
CA ILE A 41 3.38 -9.57 -1.19
C ILE A 41 2.86 -8.15 -1.09
N VAL A 42 1.73 -7.94 -0.41
CA VAL A 42 1.12 -6.62 -0.25
C VAL A 42 2.06 -5.70 0.52
N LEU A 43 2.64 -6.18 1.63
CA LEU A 43 3.60 -5.39 2.42
C LEU A 43 4.82 -4.98 1.60
N GLU A 44 5.50 -5.93 0.97
CA GLU A 44 6.70 -5.64 0.15
C GLU A 44 6.39 -4.69 -1.01
N THR A 45 5.22 -4.84 -1.65
CA THR A 45 4.81 -3.98 -2.77
C THR A 45 4.50 -2.57 -2.28
N CYS A 46 3.79 -2.43 -1.16
CA CYS A 46 3.50 -1.14 -0.54
C CYS A 46 4.78 -0.43 -0.09
N GLU A 47 5.73 -1.15 0.50
CA GLU A 47 7.04 -0.60 0.87
C GLU A 47 7.82 -0.11 -0.36
N ALA A 48 7.84 -0.89 -1.44
CA ALA A 48 8.48 -0.50 -2.69
C ALA A 48 7.83 0.76 -3.29
N ILE A 49 6.50 0.83 -3.32
CA ILE A 49 5.74 2.01 -3.77
C ILE A 49 6.07 3.22 -2.90
N HIS A 50 6.00 3.06 -1.58
CA HIS A 50 6.25 4.13 -0.63
C HIS A 50 7.68 4.65 -0.74
N SER A 51 8.67 3.77 -0.85
CA SER A 51 10.08 4.17 -1.03
C SER A 51 10.28 5.01 -2.29
N LYS A 52 9.65 4.63 -3.42
CA LYS A 52 9.76 5.38 -4.68
C LYS A 52 8.99 6.69 -4.67
N LEU A 53 7.77 6.71 -4.14
CA LEU A 53 6.93 7.91 -4.08
C LEU A 53 7.40 8.90 -3.01
N LYS A 54 7.99 8.41 -1.92
CA LYS A 54 8.55 9.27 -0.85
C LYS A 54 9.62 10.20 -1.38
N LEU A 55 10.47 9.71 -2.27
CA LEU A 55 11.49 10.53 -2.91
C LEU A 55 10.85 11.64 -3.76
N LEU A 56 9.78 11.33 -4.49
CA LEU A 56 9.16 12.27 -5.44
C LEU A 56 8.24 13.31 -4.78
N TYR A 57 7.49 12.94 -3.74
CA TYR A 57 6.40 13.76 -3.21
C TYR A 57 6.57 14.15 -1.74
N LEU A 58 7.22 13.33 -0.91
CA LEU A 58 7.38 13.62 0.53
C LEU A 58 8.56 14.55 0.82
N GLN A 59 9.40 14.88 -0.17
CA GLN A 59 10.39 15.95 -0.06
C GLN A 59 9.81 17.34 -0.34
N GLN A 60 8.56 17.46 -0.79
CA GLN A 60 7.86 18.74 -0.96
C GLN A 60 7.29 19.27 0.37
N GLN A 61 8.05 19.15 1.47
CA GLN A 61 7.80 19.95 2.66
C GLN A 61 8.40 21.33 2.42
N SER A 62 7.73 22.10 1.56
CA SER A 62 7.91 23.55 1.56
C SER A 62 7.41 24.05 2.94
N PRO A 63 8.20 24.86 3.66
CA PRO A 63 7.95 25.23 5.06
C PRO A 63 6.67 26.06 5.31
N ASP A 64 5.88 26.38 4.27
CA ASP A 64 4.70 27.24 4.32
C ASP A 64 3.36 26.49 4.47
N ALA A 65 3.30 25.16 4.34
CA ALA A 65 2.02 24.44 4.36
C ALA A 65 1.43 24.17 5.76
N ILE A 66 2.21 24.32 6.84
CA ILE A 66 1.73 24.09 8.22
C ILE A 66 0.84 25.26 8.71
N SER A 67 0.84 26.42 8.03
CA SER A 67 0.03 27.58 8.42
C SER A 67 -1.41 27.61 7.86
N LYS A 68 -1.85 26.61 7.07
CA LYS A 68 -3.16 26.70 6.39
C LYS A 68 -4.33 26.10 7.16
N TYR A 69 -4.08 25.26 8.16
CA TYR A 69 -5.14 24.64 8.96
C TYR A 69 -4.91 24.93 10.44
N PRO A 70 -5.60 25.94 11.02
CA PRO A 70 -5.60 26.09 12.46
C PRO A 70 -6.22 24.86 13.09
N VAL A 71 -5.46 24.18 13.95
CA VAL A 71 -5.97 23.14 14.85
C VAL A 71 -6.92 23.85 15.83
N ASN A 72 -8.21 23.85 15.51
CA ASN A 72 -9.22 24.31 16.45
C ASN A 72 -9.41 23.20 17.49
N PRO A 73 -9.23 23.49 18.79
CA PRO A 73 -9.47 22.49 19.83
C PRO A 73 -10.94 22.04 19.77
N PRO A 74 -11.22 20.75 19.99
CA PRO A 74 -12.60 20.27 20.05
C PRO A 74 -13.33 21.02 21.16
N LYS A 75 -14.44 21.68 20.80
CA LYS A 75 -15.37 22.25 21.79
C LYS A 75 -16.09 21.09 22.47
N THR A 76 -15.77 20.87 23.74
CA THR A 76 -16.61 20.16 24.72
C THR A 76 -16.61 20.97 26.00
#